data_AF-A0A293MDM6-F1
#
_entry.id   AF-A0A293MDM6-F1
#
_cell.length_a   1.000
_cell.length_b   1.000
_cell.length_c   1.000
_cell.angle_alpha   90.00
_cell.angle_beta   90.00
_cell.angle_gamma   90.00
#
_symmetry.space_group_name_H-M   'P 1'
#
loop_
_entity.id
_entity.type
_entity.pdbx_description
1 polymer ?
#
loop_
_entity_poly.entity_id
_entity_poly.type
_entity_poly.pdbx_seq_one_letter_code
_entity_poly.pdbx_strand_id
1 'polypeptide(L)'
;MTRCGHVYCWPCLLHYLSLTAHSWRRCPICYEAIHRSDLKSVLTEAKTLYRRGERITMCLMRREKNCLFPVPQPLWKKGIIAPLSLSDDKSVTCYQKLLTANTEQVEAILNREEQQLQRQLSEEGETLLKLRCRPLVNGGRLCRTMKAWLTASHVTLPQCLHVKTMFTLLIHQYRSHHVTCSLTKRRIL
;
A
#
# COMPACT_ATOMS: atom_id res chain seq x y z
N MET A 1 4.95 -0.87 1.63
CA MET A 1 6.35 -0.80 2.11
C MET A 1 6.69 -2.01 2.95
N THR A 2 7.92 -2.51 2.84
CA THR A 2 8.45 -3.68 3.58
C THR A 2 9.29 -3.24 4.78
N ARG A 3 9.61 -4.15 5.72
CA ARG A 3 10.51 -3.87 6.86
C ARG A 3 11.89 -3.36 6.43
N CYS A 4 12.41 -3.84 5.30
CA CYS A 4 13.69 -3.40 4.73
C CYS A 4 13.63 -2.03 4.02
N GLY A 5 12.50 -1.32 4.06
CA GLY A 5 12.34 0.03 3.49
C GLY A 5 11.99 0.06 2.00
N HIS A 6 12.06 -1.06 1.28
CA HIS A 6 11.68 -1.11 -0.14
C HIS A 6 10.16 -0.96 -0.32
N VAL A 7 9.79 -0.13 -1.30
CA VAL A 7 8.41 0.21 -1.66
C VAL A 7 8.01 -0.55 -2.91
N TYR A 8 6.82 -1.13 -2.88
CA TYR A 8 6.21 -1.88 -3.98
C TYR A 8 4.76 -1.48 -4.09
N CYS A 9 4.19 -1.67 -5.28
CA CYS A 9 2.75 -1.63 -5.47
C CYS A 9 2.11 -2.77 -4.63
N TRP A 10 0.96 -2.50 -4.00
CA TRP A 10 0.27 -3.47 -3.14
C TRP A 10 -0.07 -4.78 -3.88
N PRO A 11 -0.73 -4.77 -5.05
CA PRO A 11 -1.03 -6.01 -5.78
C PRO A 11 0.23 -6.76 -6.20
N CYS A 12 1.28 -6.06 -6.65
CA CYS A 12 2.56 -6.65 -7.06
C CYS A 12 3.21 -7.44 -5.91
N LEU A 13 3.27 -6.84 -4.72
CA LEU A 13 3.93 -7.45 -3.57
C LEU A 13 3.16 -8.64 -3.03
N LEU A 14 1.84 -8.54 -3.01
CA LEU A 14 0.99 -9.64 -2.55
C LEU A 14 1.00 -10.82 -3.52
N HIS A 15 0.96 -10.56 -4.82
CA HIS A 15 1.17 -11.59 -5.83
C HIS A 15 2.54 -12.25 -5.66
N TYR A 16 3.59 -11.45 -5.49
CA TYR A 16 4.93 -11.98 -5.24
C TYR A 16 4.97 -12.89 -4.00
N LEU A 17 4.28 -12.55 -2.92
CA LEU A 17 4.20 -13.38 -1.71
C LEU A 17 3.26 -14.58 -1.85
N SER A 18 2.37 -14.62 -2.86
CA SER A 18 1.44 -15.74 -3.06
C SER A 18 1.99 -16.84 -3.98
N LEU A 19 3.03 -16.53 -4.76
CA LEU A 19 3.72 -17.49 -5.64
C LEU A 19 4.42 -18.64 -4.88
N THR A 20 4.49 -18.62 -3.55
CA THR A 20 5.09 -19.67 -2.71
C THR A 20 4.16 -20.01 -1.53
N ALA A 21 4.22 -21.25 -1.05
CA ALA A 21 3.47 -21.70 0.13
C ALA A 21 4.01 -21.14 1.47
N HIS A 22 5.20 -20.54 1.47
CA HIS A 22 5.82 -20.00 2.68
C HIS A 22 5.22 -18.66 3.11
N SER A 23 5.21 -18.40 4.42
CA SER A 23 4.73 -17.15 5.03
C SER A 23 5.63 -15.94 4.80
N TRP A 24 6.76 -16.13 4.12
CA TRP A 24 7.76 -15.11 3.85
C TRP A 24 8.49 -15.36 2.52
N ARG A 25 9.13 -14.31 2.00
CA ARG A 25 10.00 -14.40 0.82
C ARG A 25 11.12 -13.36 0.89
N ARG A 26 12.24 -13.61 0.19
CA ARG A 26 13.34 -12.63 0.06
C ARG A 26 12.90 -11.41 -0.74
N CYS A 27 13.36 -10.24 -0.33
CA CYS A 27 13.20 -8.99 -1.06
C CYS A 27 13.98 -9.04 -2.40
N PRO A 28 13.36 -8.75 -3.56
CA PRO A 28 14.06 -8.72 -4.84
C PRO A 28 15.23 -7.72 -4.92
N ILE A 29 15.23 -6.69 -4.06
CA ILE A 29 16.22 -5.61 -4.12
C ILE A 29 17.41 -5.85 -3.16
N CYS A 30 17.14 -6.32 -1.94
CA CYS A 30 18.18 -6.47 -0.89
C CYS A 30 18.23 -7.85 -0.24
N TYR A 31 17.42 -8.80 -0.70
CA TYR A 31 17.34 -10.18 -0.21
C TYR A 31 16.92 -10.39 1.26
N GLU A 32 16.63 -9.32 2.00
CA GLU A 32 16.05 -9.38 3.35
C GLU A 32 14.69 -10.08 3.38
N ALA A 33 14.33 -10.75 4.48
CA ALA A 33 13.06 -11.46 4.60
C ALA A 33 11.87 -10.49 4.64
N ILE A 34 10.86 -10.75 3.82
CA ILE A 34 9.58 -10.03 3.78
C ILE A 34 8.49 -10.97 4.28
N HIS A 35 7.81 -10.56 5.34
CA HIS A 35 6.60 -11.21 5.86
C HIS A 35 5.36 -10.38 5.54
N ARG A 36 4.21 -11.04 5.36
CA ARG A 36 2.91 -10.36 5.14
C ARG A 36 2.53 -9.46 6.33
N SER A 37 2.85 -9.86 7.56
CA SER A 37 2.58 -9.12 8.80
C SER A 37 3.36 -7.81 8.92
N ASP A 38 4.48 -7.70 8.22
CA ASP A 38 5.39 -6.55 8.32
C ASP A 38 5.11 -5.48 7.26
N LEU A 39 4.14 -5.72 6.39
CA LEU A 39 3.77 -4.78 5.35
C LEU A 39 3.05 -3.57 5.93
N LYS A 40 3.39 -2.39 5.40
CA LYS A 40 2.76 -1.12 5.75
C LYS A 40 2.34 -0.39 4.48
N SER A 41 1.09 0.08 4.43
CA SER A 41 0.65 1.02 3.41
C SER A 41 1.37 2.36 3.62
N VAL A 42 1.79 2.99 2.53
CA VAL A 42 2.44 4.29 2.53
C VAL A 42 1.95 5.10 1.34
N LEU A 43 1.77 6.40 1.55
CA LEU A 43 1.53 7.36 0.47
C LEU A 43 2.77 8.20 0.26
N THR A 44 3.16 8.36 -1.00
CA THR A 44 4.29 9.22 -1.37
C THR A 44 3.78 10.64 -1.60
N GLU A 45 4.24 11.58 -0.79
CA GLU A 45 4.00 13.00 -1.04
C GLU A 45 5.16 13.60 -1.84
N ALA A 46 4.85 14.21 -2.99
CA ALA A 46 5.84 14.97 -3.72
C ALA A 46 6.29 16.18 -2.90
N LYS A 47 7.59 16.35 -2.75
CA LYS A 47 8.19 17.56 -2.17
C LYS A 47 8.73 18.45 -3.28
N THR A 48 8.60 19.75 -3.09
CA THR A 48 9.21 20.74 -3.97
C THR A 48 10.73 20.64 -3.86
N LEU A 49 11.40 20.51 -5.00
CA LEU A 49 12.86 20.59 -5.09
C LEU A 49 13.21 22.03 -5.48
N TYR A 50 14.12 22.64 -4.71
CA TYR A 50 14.55 24.02 -4.95
C TYR A 50 15.92 24.06 -5.63
N ARG A 51 16.11 24.98 -6.57
CA ARG A 51 17.39 25.24 -7.25
C ARG A 51 18.17 26.37 -6.59
N ARG A 52 19.46 26.46 -6.91
CA ARG A 52 20.30 27.59 -6.49
C ARG A 52 19.74 28.90 -7.05
N GLY A 53 19.60 29.91 -6.18
CA GLY A 53 19.02 31.21 -6.52
C GLY A 53 17.50 31.32 -6.36
N GLU A 54 16.80 30.21 -6.07
CA GLU A 54 15.37 30.24 -5.79
C GLU A 54 15.09 30.74 -4.37
N ARG A 55 13.99 31.48 -4.21
CA ARG A 55 13.53 31.98 -2.91
C ARG A 55 12.71 30.90 -2.21
N ILE A 56 13.12 30.55 -1.00
CA ILE A 56 12.39 29.65 -0.11
C ILE A 56 11.76 30.44 1.03
N THR A 57 10.51 30.14 1.35
CA THR A 57 9.83 30.70 2.53
C THR A 57 10.10 29.79 3.72
N MET A 58 10.81 30.30 4.71
CA MET A 58 11.09 29.60 5.96
C MET A 58 10.00 29.92 6.99
N CYS A 59 9.62 28.94 7.81
CA CYS A 59 8.69 29.12 8.92
C CYS A 59 9.45 29.05 10.25
N LEU A 60 9.27 30.04 11.13
CA LEU A 60 9.83 30.00 12.48
C LEU A 60 9.07 28.95 13.30
N MET A 61 9.79 27.94 13.78
CA MET A 61 9.23 26.86 14.59
C MET A 61 9.58 27.06 16.07
N ARG A 62 8.67 26.66 16.97
CA ARG A 62 8.88 26.65 18.42
C ARG A 62 8.63 25.25 18.97
N ARG A 63 9.38 24.90 20.02
CA ARG A 63 9.32 23.59 20.69
C ARG A 63 9.42 23.80 22.20
N GLU A 64 8.54 23.16 22.94
CA GLU A 64 8.62 23.08 24.42
C GLU A 64 9.88 22.33 24.85
N LYS A 65 10.46 22.70 25.99
CA LYS A 65 11.60 21.94 26.53
C LYS A 65 11.09 20.54 26.87
N ASN A 66 11.87 19.51 26.53
CA ASN A 66 11.50 18.10 26.73
C ASN A 66 10.31 17.57 25.91
N CYS A 67 9.70 18.37 25.02
CA CYS A 67 8.75 17.86 24.03
C CYS A 67 9.52 17.41 22.77
N LEU A 68 9.00 16.52 21.91
CA LEU A 68 9.63 16.15 20.62
C LEU A 68 8.97 16.84 19.41
N PHE A 69 7.85 17.53 19.62
CA PHE A 69 6.98 18.03 18.56
C PHE A 69 7.16 19.54 18.39
N PRO A 70 7.84 20.01 17.32
CA PRO A 70 7.87 21.43 17.01
C PRO A 70 6.54 21.86 16.38
N VAL A 71 6.15 23.10 16.61
CA VAL A 71 4.96 23.73 16.00
C VAL A 71 5.33 25.09 15.42
N PRO A 72 4.63 25.56 14.37
CA PRO A 72 4.81 26.93 13.88
C PRO A 72 4.62 27.96 15.00
N GLN A 73 5.47 28.99 15.05
CA GLN A 73 5.42 30.02 16.09
C GLN A 73 4.01 30.64 16.28
N PRO A 74 3.22 30.91 15.22
CA PRO A 74 1.86 31.46 15.38
C PRO A 74 0.88 30.52 16.10
N LEU A 75 1.14 29.22 16.06
CA LEU A 75 0.28 28.18 16.66
C LEU A 75 0.80 27.71 18.01
N TRP A 76 1.94 28.23 18.44
CA TRP A 76 2.58 27.81 19.68
C TRP A 76 1.77 28.27 20.89
N LYS A 77 1.48 27.32 21.77
CA LYS A 77 0.89 27.52 23.09
C LYS A 77 1.75 26.80 24.13
N LYS A 78 1.81 27.32 25.35
CA LYS A 78 2.51 26.66 26.46
C LYS A 78 1.81 25.33 26.77
N GLY A 79 2.56 24.26 26.99
CA GLY A 79 2.00 22.94 27.30
C GLY A 79 1.51 22.10 26.11
N ILE A 80 1.99 22.36 24.89
CA ILE A 80 1.76 21.43 23.76
C ILE A 80 2.52 20.13 24.01
N ILE A 81 1.77 19.10 24.36
CA ILE A 81 2.27 17.76 24.72
C ILE A 81 2.01 16.70 23.63
N ALA A 82 1.25 17.02 22.59
CA ALA A 82 0.86 16.08 21.55
C ALA A 82 1.22 16.58 20.13
N PRO A 83 1.48 15.67 19.18
CA PRO A 83 1.56 16.01 17.76
C PRO A 83 0.20 16.49 17.24
N LEU A 84 0.23 17.23 16.13
CA LEU A 84 -0.95 17.69 15.41
C LEU A 84 -1.79 16.51 14.92
N SER A 85 -3.09 16.73 14.79
CA SER A 85 -4.03 15.75 14.26
C SER A 85 -3.91 15.66 12.75
N LEU A 86 -4.19 14.48 12.18
CA LEU A 86 -4.35 14.30 10.73
C LEU A 86 -5.45 15.19 10.12
N SER A 87 -6.40 15.66 10.93
CA SER A 87 -7.46 16.60 10.50
C SER A 87 -7.02 18.06 10.47
N ASP A 88 -5.88 18.39 11.07
CA ASP A 88 -5.41 19.77 11.07
C ASP A 88 -4.99 20.18 9.65
N ASP A 89 -5.07 21.48 9.38
CA ASP A 89 -4.75 22.03 8.06
C ASP A 89 -3.36 21.56 7.59
N LYS A 90 -3.30 21.12 6.33
CA LYS A 90 -2.06 20.70 5.67
C LYS A 90 -0.99 21.79 5.69
N SER A 91 -1.41 23.06 5.67
CA SER A 91 -0.52 24.22 5.83
C SER A 91 0.28 24.18 7.13
N VAL A 92 -0.21 23.46 8.14
CA VAL A 92 0.40 23.33 9.47
C VAL A 92 1.04 21.94 9.64
N THR A 93 0.32 20.87 9.28
CA THR A 93 0.78 19.50 9.52
C THR A 93 2.01 19.14 8.68
N CYS A 94 2.24 19.83 7.57
CA CYS A 94 3.39 19.59 6.69
C CYS A 94 4.78 19.80 7.35
N TYR A 95 4.84 20.48 8.50
CA TYR A 95 6.07 20.67 9.28
C TYR A 95 6.33 19.58 10.32
N GLN A 96 5.36 18.68 10.57
CA GLN A 96 5.51 17.58 11.51
C GLN A 96 5.67 16.24 10.78
N LYS A 97 6.61 15.42 11.26
CA LYS A 97 6.82 14.06 10.74
C LYS A 97 5.89 13.02 11.38
N LEU A 98 5.37 13.34 12.56
CA LEU A 98 4.45 12.50 13.32
C LEU A 98 3.15 13.26 13.48
N LEU A 99 2.04 12.64 13.15
CA LEU A 99 0.70 13.17 13.34
C LEU A 99 -0.11 12.15 14.15
N THR A 100 -1.09 12.64 14.90
CA THR A 100 -2.03 11.81 15.64
C THR A 100 -3.27 11.54 14.80
N ALA A 101 -3.80 10.32 14.93
CA ALA A 101 -5.02 9.90 14.27
C ALA A 101 -5.99 9.33 15.30
N ASN A 102 -7.26 9.72 15.22
CA ASN A 102 -8.32 9.07 15.98
C ASN A 102 -8.78 7.78 15.27
N THR A 103 -9.60 6.98 15.94
CA THR A 103 -10.06 5.68 15.40
C THR A 103 -10.85 5.83 14.10
N GLU A 104 -11.73 6.84 14.01
CA GLU A 104 -12.56 7.11 12.83
C GLU A 104 -11.71 7.48 11.61
N GLN A 105 -10.66 8.28 11.81
CA GLN A 105 -9.71 8.66 10.76
C GLN A 105 -8.92 7.45 10.25
N VAL A 106 -8.51 6.55 11.16
CA VAL A 106 -7.86 5.30 10.78
C VAL A 106 -8.81 4.44 9.96
N GLU A 107 -10.07 4.30 10.39
CA GLU A 107 -11.08 3.55 9.65
C GLU A 107 -11.37 4.16 8.28
N ALA A 108 -11.47 5.49 8.18
CA ALA A 108 -11.65 6.19 6.91
C ALA A 108 -10.49 5.94 5.94
N ILE A 109 -9.25 5.92 6.42
CA ILE A 109 -8.07 5.56 5.62
C ILE A 109 -8.20 4.13 5.11
N LEU A 110 -8.55 3.18 5.98
CA LEU A 110 -8.69 1.76 5.62
C LEU A 110 -9.80 1.54 4.59
N ASN A 111 -10.97 2.16 4.79
CA ASN A 111 -12.11 2.05 3.88
C ASN A 111 -11.76 2.61 2.49
N ARG A 112 -11.05 3.74 2.43
CA ARG A 112 -10.59 4.31 1.16
C ARG A 112 -9.63 3.37 0.44
N GLU A 113 -8.65 2.81 1.15
CA GLU A 113 -7.67 1.88 0.57
C GLU A 113 -8.36 0.59 0.09
N GLU A 114 -9.31 0.06 0.87
CA GLU A 114 -10.10 -1.10 0.47
C GLU A 114 -10.89 -0.83 -0.82
N GLN A 115 -11.57 0.30 -0.92
CA GLN A 115 -12.31 0.69 -2.13
C GLN A 115 -11.38 0.81 -3.35
N GLN A 116 -10.17 1.33 -3.18
CA GLN A 116 -9.17 1.40 -4.26
C GLN A 116 -8.76 0.01 -4.73
N LEU A 117 -8.53 -0.92 -3.80
CA LEU A 117 -8.21 -2.31 -4.12
C LEU A 117 -9.36 -3.05 -4.79
N GLN A 118 -10.60 -2.84 -4.32
CA GLN A 118 -11.80 -3.40 -4.93
C GLN A 118 -12.00 -2.89 -6.36
N ARG A 119 -11.74 -1.60 -6.61
CA ARG A 119 -11.80 -1.02 -7.95
C ARG A 119 -10.76 -1.63 -8.89
N GLN A 120 -9.51 -1.74 -8.43
CA GLN A 120 -8.45 -2.41 -9.18
C GLN A 120 -8.83 -3.85 -9.52
N LEU A 121 -9.44 -4.57 -8.58
CA LEU A 121 -9.93 -5.93 -8.80
C LEU A 121 -11.01 -6.00 -9.89
N SER A 122 -11.96 -5.06 -9.92
CA SER A 122 -12.99 -5.02 -10.97
C SER A 122 -12.39 -4.77 -12.35
N GLU A 123 -11.44 -3.83 -12.45
CA GLU A 123 -10.77 -3.48 -13.71
C GLU A 123 -9.87 -4.63 -14.23
N GLU A 124 -9.17 -5.33 -13.33
CA GLU A 124 -8.37 -6.52 -13.66
C GLU A 124 -9.25 -7.72 -14.04
N GLY A 125 -10.39 -7.90 -13.38
CA GLY A 125 -11.37 -8.93 -13.72
C GLY A 125 -11.96 -8.72 -15.13
N GLU A 126 -12.22 -7.47 -15.51
CA GLU A 126 -12.69 -7.11 -16.86
C GLU A 126 -11.62 -7.26 -17.93
N THR A 127 -10.35 -6.95 -17.62
CA THR A 127 -9.23 -7.14 -18.56
C THR A 127 -8.91 -8.61 -18.79
N LEU A 128 -8.99 -9.47 -17.76
CA LEU A 128 -8.90 -10.93 -17.94
C LEU A 128 -10.07 -11.51 -18.75
N LEU A 129 -11.27 -10.93 -18.63
CA LEU A 129 -12.42 -11.28 -19.48
C LEU A 129 -12.24 -10.79 -20.93
N LYS A 130 -11.64 -9.61 -21.16
CA LYS A 130 -11.31 -9.08 -22.51
C LYS A 130 -10.19 -9.84 -23.19
N LEU A 131 -9.18 -10.32 -22.45
CA LEU A 131 -8.09 -11.15 -22.98
C LEU A 131 -8.56 -12.56 -23.40
N ARG A 132 -9.80 -12.94 -23.07
CA ARG A 132 -10.44 -14.19 -23.53
C ARG A 132 -11.03 -14.10 -24.95
N CYS A 133 -11.06 -12.91 -25.57
CA CYS A 133 -11.57 -12.67 -26.93
C CYS A 133 -10.59 -11.89 -27.83
N ARG A 134 -9.33 -12.31 -27.94
CA ARG A 134 -8.48 -11.93 -29.08
C ARG A 134 -7.78 -13.16 -29.66
N PRO A 135 -8.15 -13.64 -30.86
CA PRO A 135 -7.29 -14.53 -31.62
C PRO A 135 -6.06 -13.72 -32.04
N LEU A 136 -4.90 -14.03 -31.46
CA LEU A 136 -3.61 -13.64 -32.02
C LEU A 136 -3.36 -14.53 -33.25
N VAL A 137 -3.95 -14.15 -34.39
CA VAL A 137 -3.43 -14.54 -35.70
C VAL A 137 -2.34 -13.57 -36.07
N ASN A 138 -1.08 -14.03 -36.03
CA ASN A 138 -0.13 -13.85 -37.13
C ASN A 138 1.20 -14.55 -36.83
N GLY A 139 1.52 -15.54 -37.66
CA GLY A 139 2.88 -15.83 -38.12
C GLY A 139 3.85 -16.56 -37.17
N GLY A 140 3.86 -17.89 -37.26
CA GLY A 140 5.12 -18.65 -37.18
C GLY A 140 5.37 -19.49 -35.92
N ARG A 141 5.27 -20.82 -36.12
CA ARG A 141 5.68 -21.93 -35.24
C ARG A 141 4.82 -22.18 -33.99
N LEU A 142 3.76 -22.96 -34.22
CA LEU A 142 3.04 -23.74 -33.22
C LEU A 142 4.01 -24.61 -32.40
N CYS A 143 4.15 -24.33 -31.11
CA CYS A 143 4.69 -25.29 -30.15
C CYS A 143 3.72 -26.49 -30.08
N ARG A 144 4.23 -27.72 -30.26
CA ARG A 144 3.44 -28.97 -30.40
C ARG A 144 2.61 -29.34 -29.16
N THR A 145 2.61 -28.54 -28.10
CA THR A 145 1.79 -28.75 -26.88
C THR A 145 0.42 -28.07 -26.91
N MET A 146 0.07 -27.29 -27.94
CA MET A 146 -1.24 -26.59 -28.00
C MET A 146 -2.39 -27.38 -28.67
N LYS A 147 -2.12 -28.50 -29.37
CA LYS A 147 -3.21 -29.28 -29.99
C LYS A 147 -4.00 -30.17 -29.01
N ALA A 148 -3.51 -30.39 -27.80
CA ALA A 148 -4.24 -31.15 -26.77
C ALA A 148 -5.29 -30.31 -26.01
N TRP A 149 -5.21 -28.98 -26.09
CA TRP A 149 -6.13 -28.08 -25.36
C TRP A 149 -7.42 -27.75 -26.13
N LEU A 150 -7.45 -27.96 -27.45
CA LEU A 150 -8.56 -27.55 -28.32
C LEU A 150 -9.65 -28.61 -28.52
N THR A 151 -9.46 -29.85 -28.06
CA THR A 151 -10.49 -30.91 -28.15
C THR A 151 -11.13 -31.26 -26.80
N ALA A 152 -10.78 -30.54 -25.73
CA ALA A 152 -11.43 -30.69 -24.43
C ALA A 152 -12.44 -29.55 -24.22
N SER A 153 -13.66 -29.71 -24.75
CA SER A 153 -14.81 -28.82 -24.49
C SER A 153 -15.34 -28.89 -23.05
N HIS A 154 -14.48 -29.24 -22.08
CA HIS A 154 -14.80 -29.31 -20.66
C HIS A 154 -13.53 -29.03 -19.83
N VAL A 155 -12.96 -27.83 -19.98
CA VAL A 155 -12.01 -27.30 -18.98
C VAL A 155 -12.76 -26.32 -18.09
N THR A 156 -13.22 -26.84 -16.95
CA THR A 156 -13.63 -26.05 -15.79
C THR A 156 -12.54 -25.04 -15.47
N LEU A 157 -12.87 -23.75 -15.38
CA LEU A 157 -11.92 -22.68 -15.06
C LEU A 157 -11.35 -22.84 -13.64
N PRO A 158 -10.06 -23.18 -13.42
CA PRO A 158 -9.49 -23.19 -12.08
C PRO A 158 -8.64 -21.94 -11.83
N GLN A 159 -8.19 -21.25 -12.88
CA GLN A 159 -7.19 -20.18 -12.80
C GLN A 159 -7.82 -18.79 -12.60
N CYS A 160 -9.02 -18.53 -13.10
CA CYS A 160 -9.73 -17.27 -12.84
C CYS A 160 -10.36 -17.21 -11.44
N LEU A 161 -10.79 -18.36 -10.89
CA LEU A 161 -11.22 -18.44 -9.48
C LEU A 161 -10.04 -18.14 -8.56
N HIS A 162 -8.84 -18.68 -8.84
CA HIS A 162 -7.66 -18.45 -8.01
C HIS A 162 -7.34 -16.95 -7.84
N VAL A 163 -7.39 -16.13 -8.90
CA VAL A 163 -7.07 -14.70 -8.80
C VAL A 163 -8.13 -13.95 -7.98
N LYS A 164 -9.43 -14.18 -8.24
CA LYS A 164 -10.50 -13.55 -7.45
C LYS A 164 -10.49 -14.01 -5.99
N THR A 165 -10.33 -15.31 -5.73
CA THR A 165 -10.23 -15.86 -4.37
C THR A 165 -8.97 -15.35 -3.66
N MET A 166 -7.82 -15.27 -4.35
CA MET A 166 -6.61 -14.66 -3.80
C MET A 166 -6.86 -13.20 -3.43
N PHE A 167 -7.41 -12.37 -4.32
CA PHE A 167 -7.63 -10.96 -4.04
C PHE A 167 -8.68 -10.69 -2.95
N THR A 168 -9.77 -11.45 -2.88
CA THR A 168 -10.74 -11.35 -1.77
C THR A 168 -10.11 -11.82 -0.46
N LEU A 169 -9.31 -12.88 -0.47
CA LEU A 169 -8.47 -13.27 0.66
C LEU A 169 -7.44 -12.20 1.01
N LEU A 170 -6.91 -11.45 0.04
CA LEU A 170 -5.97 -10.36 0.25
C LEU A 170 -6.65 -9.15 0.88
N ILE A 171 -7.87 -8.79 0.50
CA ILE A 171 -8.66 -7.73 1.14
C ILE A 171 -9.03 -8.15 2.57
N HIS A 172 -9.48 -9.39 2.77
CA HIS A 172 -9.78 -9.92 4.10
C HIS A 172 -8.53 -10.01 4.99
N GLN A 173 -7.40 -10.47 4.44
CA GLN A 173 -6.11 -10.56 5.12
C GLN A 173 -5.51 -9.17 5.38
N TYR A 174 -5.74 -8.19 4.50
CA TYR A 174 -5.39 -6.78 4.72
C TYR A 174 -6.12 -6.23 5.94
N ARG A 175 -7.44 -6.45 6.03
CA ARG A 175 -8.26 -6.04 7.18
C ARG A 175 -7.84 -6.76 8.46
N SER A 176 -7.66 -8.08 8.43
CA SER A 176 -7.22 -8.84 9.60
C SER A 176 -5.84 -8.39 10.11
N HIS A 177 -4.88 -8.11 9.24
CA HIS A 177 -3.54 -7.67 9.67
C HIS A 177 -3.51 -6.21 10.16
N HIS A 178 -4.29 -5.30 9.56
CA HIS A 178 -4.36 -3.92 10.05
C HIS A 178 -5.15 -3.80 11.37
N VAL A 179 -6.24 -4.56 11.53
CA VAL A 179 -7.02 -4.63 12.79
C VAL A 179 -6.21 -5.31 13.90
N THR A 180 -5.51 -6.41 13.63
CA THR A 180 -4.63 -7.03 14.65
C THR A 180 -3.44 -6.14 14.99
N CYS A 181 -2.87 -5.40 14.04
CA CYS A 181 -1.79 -4.44 14.32
C CYS A 181 -2.27 -3.22 15.11
N SER A 182 -3.53 -2.77 14.97
CA SER A 182 -4.08 -1.72 15.83
C SER A 182 -4.38 -2.22 17.25
N LEU A 183 -4.69 -3.51 17.42
CA LEU A 183 -4.96 -4.16 18.71
C LEU A 183 -3.70 -4.62 19.46
N THR A 184 -2.60 -4.97 18.78
CA THR A 184 -1.39 -5.53 19.43
C THR A 184 -0.15 -4.62 19.43
N LYS A 185 -0.18 -3.44 18.78
CA LYS A 185 1.02 -2.59 18.62
C LYS A 185 0.91 -1.19 19.24
N ARG A 186 0.20 -1.04 20.36
CA ARG A 186 0.47 0.05 21.32
C ARG A 186 1.39 -0.46 22.44
N ARG A 187 2.66 -0.70 22.11
CA ARG A 187 3.70 -0.55 23.13
C ARG A 187 3.96 0.95 23.23
N ILE A 188 3.28 1.56 24.20
CA ILE A 188 3.52 2.92 24.65
C ILE A 188 4.98 2.97 25.10
N LEU A 189 5.76 3.81 24.44
CA LEU A 189 6.86 4.54 25.04
C LEU A 189 6.55 6.01 24.86
#